data_AF-A0A6I4XMG0-F1
#
_entry.id   AF-A0A6I4XMG0-F1
#
_cell.length_a   1.000
_cell.length_b   1.000
_cell.length_c   1.000
_cell.angle_alpha   90.00
_cell.angle_beta   90.00
_cell.angle_gamma   90.00
#
_symmetry.space_group_name_H-M   'P 1'
#
loop_
_entity.id
_entity.type
_entity.pdbx_description
1 polymer ?
#
loop_
_entity_poly.entity_id
_entity_poly.type
_entity_poly.pdbx_seq_one_letter_code
_entity_poly.pdbx_strand_id
1 'polypeptide(L)'
;KKLQEEIEEGIQTFGRTKNQNNETIYAYEVDGLGNASVMDDSNVPNLVAAPYLGYCSTEDEQYLTTRQTLLSKENPYFYEGKYAKGIGSSHTPENYVWPIALAMEGMTTKDKAEKERILDLLVATDAGTHLMHEGFDVDNPENYTREWFSWANMMF
;
A
#
# COMPACT_ATOMS: atom_id res chain seq x y z
N LYS A 1 -5.31 4.65 28.12
CA LYS A 1 -5.77 5.95 27.58
C LYS A 1 -4.62 6.94 27.40
N LYS A 2 -3.89 7.32 28.47
CA LYS A 2 -2.76 8.27 28.37
C LYS A 2 -1.78 8.00 27.22
N LEU A 3 -1.22 6.79 27.12
CA LEU A 3 -0.28 6.44 26.04
C LEU A 3 -0.89 6.60 24.63
N GLN A 4 -2.17 6.26 24.47
CA GLN A 4 -2.87 6.41 23.19
C GLN A 4 -3.02 7.89 22.82
N GLU A 5 -3.38 8.73 23.78
CA GLU A 5 -3.52 10.18 23.58
C GLU A 5 -2.17 10.84 23.24
N GLU A 6 -1.09 10.43 23.93
CA GLU A 6 0.28 10.91 23.65
C GLU A 6 0.79 10.48 22.27
N ILE A 7 0.52 9.24 21.86
CA ILE A 7 0.88 8.76 20.52
C ILE A 7 0.07 9.48 19.44
N GLU A 8 -1.24 9.66 19.65
CA GLU A 8 -2.09 10.36 18.70
C GLU A 8 -1.65 11.82 18.52
N GLU A 9 -1.34 12.52 19.62
CA GLU A 9 -0.76 13.88 19.56
C GLU A 9 0.56 13.89 18.77
N GLY A 10 1.42 12.87 18.99
CA GLY A 10 2.64 12.68 18.22
C GLY A 10 2.40 12.50 16.72
N ILE A 11 1.43 11.65 16.32
CA ILE A 11 1.08 11.43 14.91
C ILE A 11 0.54 12.73 14.28
N GLN A 12 -0.35 13.43 14.97
CA GLN A 12 -0.95 14.67 14.46
C GLN A 12 0.08 15.79 14.29
N THR A 13 1.11 15.80 15.13
CA THR A 13 2.19 16.82 15.13
C THR A 13 3.32 16.50 14.16
N PHE A 14 3.79 15.25 14.15
CA PHE A 14 5.00 14.86 13.44
C PHE A 14 4.74 13.93 12.26
N GLY A 15 3.65 13.16 12.25
CA GLY A 15 3.37 12.12 11.24
C GLY A 15 2.85 12.64 9.90
N ARG A 16 2.98 13.93 9.61
CA ARG A 16 2.46 14.58 8.41
C ARG A 16 3.56 15.28 7.63
N THR A 17 3.43 15.27 6.30
CA THR A 17 4.33 15.97 5.38
C THR A 17 3.55 16.55 4.20
N LYS A 18 4.25 17.11 3.21
CA LYS A 18 3.69 17.64 1.97
C LYS A 18 4.02 16.75 0.78
N ASN A 19 3.02 16.47 -0.05
CA ASN A 19 3.23 15.85 -1.36
C ASN A 19 3.74 16.88 -2.40
N GLN A 20 4.00 16.46 -3.63
CA GLN A 20 4.46 17.32 -4.73
C GLN A 20 3.48 18.45 -5.08
N ASN A 21 2.19 18.27 -4.79
CA ASN A 21 1.14 19.28 -4.97
C ASN A 21 0.97 20.21 -3.75
N ASN A 22 1.85 20.10 -2.75
CA ASN A 22 1.81 20.85 -1.49
C ASN A 22 0.57 20.56 -0.61
N GLU A 23 -0.10 19.44 -0.85
CA GLU A 23 -1.19 18.93 -0.02
C GLU A 23 -0.61 18.21 1.20
N THR A 24 -1.28 18.32 2.34
CA THR A 24 -0.86 17.58 3.53
C THR A 24 -1.18 16.10 3.34
N ILE A 25 -0.24 15.23 3.64
CA ILE A 25 -0.34 13.76 3.61
C ILE A 25 0.27 13.15 4.87
N TYR A 26 -0.05 11.90 5.19
CA TYR A 26 0.73 11.14 6.17
C TYR A 26 2.11 10.78 5.60
N ALA A 27 3.14 10.92 6.41
CA ALA A 27 4.48 10.42 6.10
C ALA A 27 4.58 8.95 6.52
N TYR A 28 5.39 8.18 5.80
CA TYR A 28 5.61 6.76 6.16
C TYR A 28 6.48 6.64 7.42
N GLU A 29 7.61 7.35 7.43
CA GLU A 29 8.51 7.45 8.58
C GLU A 29 8.90 8.91 8.83
N VAL A 30 9.07 9.25 10.11
CA VAL A 30 9.52 10.56 10.58
C VAL A 30 10.49 10.40 11.75
N ASP A 31 11.43 11.33 11.89
CA ASP A 31 12.44 11.29 12.95
C ASP A 31 12.19 12.28 14.10
N GLY A 32 11.20 13.16 13.97
CA GLY A 32 10.91 14.24 14.92
C GLY A 32 11.87 15.44 14.84
N LEU A 33 12.83 15.42 13.91
CA LEU A 33 13.78 16.50 13.63
C LEU A 33 13.46 17.26 12.33
N GLY A 34 12.38 16.85 11.64
CA GLY A 34 11.87 17.49 10.43
C GLY A 34 12.05 16.65 9.16
N ASN A 35 12.68 15.47 9.24
CA ASN A 35 12.73 14.55 8.10
C ASN A 35 11.47 13.68 8.07
N ALA A 36 10.92 13.51 6.87
CA ALA A 36 9.71 12.73 6.63
C ALA A 36 9.76 12.07 5.25
N SER A 37 9.46 10.78 5.15
CA SER A 37 9.44 10.06 3.88
C SER A 37 8.04 10.07 3.24
N VAL A 38 8.00 10.30 1.92
CA VAL A 38 6.80 10.18 1.08
C VAL A 38 6.92 8.87 0.30
N MET A 39 6.36 7.80 0.87
CA MET A 39 6.35 6.46 0.29
C MET A 39 5.29 5.60 0.98
N ASP A 40 5.10 4.38 0.49
CA ASP A 40 4.48 3.30 1.26
C ASP A 40 5.19 1.99 0.93
N ASP A 41 5.03 1.00 1.81
CA ASP A 41 5.51 -0.37 1.58
C ASP A 41 4.33 -1.35 1.44
N SER A 42 4.57 -2.47 0.78
CA SER A 42 3.55 -3.50 0.59
C SER A 42 3.12 -4.23 1.86
N ASN A 43 3.94 -4.27 2.90
CA ASN A 43 3.64 -5.00 4.13
C ASN A 43 2.68 -4.23 5.03
N VAL A 44 1.68 -4.91 5.58
CA VAL A 44 0.77 -4.33 6.60
C VAL A 44 1.43 -4.48 8.00
N PRO A 45 1.45 -3.44 8.86
CA PRO A 45 0.78 -2.14 8.72
C PRO A 45 1.49 -1.18 7.74
N ASN A 46 0.73 -0.64 6.79
CA ASN A 46 1.14 0.41 5.85
C ASN A 46 0.06 1.53 5.81
N LEU A 47 0.37 2.65 5.15
CA LEU A 47 -0.51 3.82 5.13
C LEU A 47 -1.82 3.53 4.38
N VAL A 48 -1.76 2.78 3.27
CA VAL A 48 -2.97 2.38 2.53
C VAL A 48 -3.92 1.54 3.40
N ALA A 49 -3.40 0.69 4.30
CA ALA A 49 -4.17 -0.16 5.21
C ALA A 49 -4.75 0.55 6.44
N ALA A 50 -4.49 1.85 6.64
CA ALA A 50 -4.93 2.56 7.84
C ALA A 50 -6.45 2.41 8.16
N PRO A 51 -7.37 2.46 7.17
CA PRO A 51 -8.79 2.19 7.43
C PRO A 51 -9.09 0.72 7.76
N TYR A 52 -8.39 -0.22 7.11
CA TYR A 52 -8.55 -1.65 7.38
C TYR A 52 -8.17 -1.98 8.84
N LEU A 53 -7.12 -1.33 9.35
CA LEU A 53 -6.67 -1.47 10.75
C LEU A 53 -7.55 -0.69 11.75
N GLY A 54 -8.55 0.04 11.27
CA GLY A 54 -9.46 0.83 12.11
C GLY A 54 -8.87 2.14 12.63
N TYR A 55 -7.79 2.65 12.04
CA TYR A 55 -7.18 3.92 12.46
C TYR A 55 -8.01 5.13 12.00
N CYS A 56 -8.48 5.12 10.75
CA CYS A 56 -9.27 6.20 10.18
C CYS A 56 -10.44 5.66 9.33
N SER A 57 -11.31 6.56 8.87
CA SER A 57 -12.37 6.22 7.91
C SER A 57 -11.80 6.06 6.50
N THR A 58 -12.39 5.19 5.68
CA THR A 58 -12.11 5.14 4.23
C THR A 58 -12.52 6.41 3.48
N GLU A 59 -13.26 7.31 4.13
CA GLU A 59 -13.70 8.61 3.61
C GLU A 59 -12.96 9.79 4.26
N ASP A 60 -11.96 9.53 5.11
CA ASP A 60 -11.14 10.59 5.69
C ASP A 60 -10.36 11.32 4.59
N GLU A 61 -10.51 12.65 4.50
CA GLU A 61 -9.89 13.45 3.43
C GLU A 61 -8.36 13.35 3.45
N GLN A 62 -7.77 13.35 4.66
CA GLN A 62 -6.34 13.26 4.85
C GLN A 62 -5.79 11.90 4.39
N TYR A 63 -6.52 10.81 4.67
CA TYR A 63 -6.25 9.48 4.14
C TYR A 63 -6.40 9.43 2.61
N LEU A 64 -7.47 9.98 2.05
CA LEU A 64 -7.72 9.93 0.60
C LEU A 64 -6.61 10.64 -0.19
N THR A 65 -6.16 11.82 0.24
CA THR A 65 -5.02 12.52 -0.37
C THR A 65 -3.73 11.72 -0.23
N THR A 66 -3.51 11.09 0.92
CA THR A 66 -2.36 10.21 1.16
C THR A 66 -2.41 9.02 0.19
N ARG A 67 -3.54 8.30 0.14
CA ARG A 67 -3.77 7.16 -0.75
C ARG A 67 -3.51 7.53 -2.21
N GLN A 68 -4.04 8.67 -2.68
CA GLN A 68 -3.83 9.12 -4.05
C GLN A 68 -2.34 9.36 -4.35
N THR A 69 -1.60 9.93 -3.40
CA THR A 69 -0.16 10.15 -3.52
C THR A 69 0.59 8.81 -3.60
N LEU A 70 0.22 7.86 -2.74
CA LEU A 70 0.91 6.57 -2.61
C LEU A 70 0.65 5.59 -3.76
N LEU A 71 -0.52 5.71 -4.41
CA LEU A 71 -0.90 4.97 -5.62
C LEU A 71 -0.53 5.75 -6.89
N SER A 72 0.63 6.42 -6.86
CA SER A 72 1.18 7.19 -7.95
C SER A 72 2.70 7.10 -7.96
N LYS A 73 3.33 7.58 -9.05
CA LYS A 73 4.80 7.62 -9.20
C LYS A 73 5.52 8.53 -8.19
N GLU A 74 4.79 9.28 -7.36
CA GLU A 74 5.39 10.00 -6.23
C GLU A 74 5.89 9.04 -5.14
N ASN A 75 5.25 7.88 -4.97
CA ASN A 75 5.79 6.80 -4.16
C ASN A 75 6.90 6.08 -4.94
N PRO A 76 8.15 6.03 -4.44
CA PRO A 76 9.27 5.38 -5.13
C PRO A 76 9.10 3.87 -5.28
N TYR A 77 8.18 3.25 -4.52
CA TYR A 77 7.84 1.83 -4.64
C TYR A 77 6.55 1.59 -5.41
N PHE A 78 5.96 2.61 -6.04
CA PHE A 78 4.85 2.41 -6.95
C PHE A 78 5.37 2.05 -8.34
N TYR A 79 5.05 0.85 -8.80
CA TYR A 79 5.45 0.34 -10.11
C TYR A 79 4.23 0.17 -11.01
N GLU A 80 4.43 0.35 -12.32
CA GLU A 80 3.38 0.22 -13.33
C GLU A 80 3.99 -0.38 -14.59
N GLY A 81 3.44 -1.51 -15.01
CA GLY A 81 3.85 -2.24 -16.20
C GLY A 81 2.67 -2.79 -16.97
N LYS A 82 2.93 -3.76 -17.84
CA LYS A 82 1.95 -4.32 -18.78
C LYS A 82 0.79 -5.03 -18.08
N TYR A 83 1.05 -5.75 -17.00
CA TYR A 83 0.06 -6.62 -16.35
C TYR A 83 -0.54 -6.01 -15.09
N ALA A 84 0.25 -5.21 -14.37
CA ALA A 84 -0.19 -4.65 -13.09
C ALA A 84 0.40 -3.26 -12.84
N LYS A 85 -0.22 -2.56 -11.90
CA LYS A 85 0.38 -1.45 -11.19
C LYS A 85 0.03 -1.58 -9.71
N GLY A 86 0.93 -1.14 -8.84
CA GLY A 86 0.74 -1.28 -7.41
C GLY A 86 2.00 -0.93 -6.64
N ILE A 87 1.93 -1.13 -5.33
CA ILE A 87 3.05 -0.88 -4.42
C ILE A 87 3.91 -2.14 -4.34
N GLY A 88 5.23 -1.94 -4.36
CA GLY A 88 6.26 -2.93 -4.14
C GLY A 88 6.91 -2.78 -2.77
N SER A 89 8.17 -3.18 -2.65
CA SER A 89 8.94 -3.06 -1.41
C SER A 89 10.43 -3.06 -1.70
N SER A 90 11.20 -2.38 -0.85
CA SER A 90 12.66 -2.53 -0.80
C SER A 90 13.13 -3.98 -0.55
N HIS A 91 12.23 -4.83 -0.04
CA HIS A 91 12.50 -6.24 0.24
C HIS A 91 12.51 -7.12 -1.02
N THR A 92 11.88 -6.67 -2.10
CA THR A 92 11.78 -7.39 -3.38
C THR A 92 12.50 -6.65 -4.50
N PRO A 93 12.80 -7.30 -5.64
CA PRO A 93 13.38 -6.62 -6.78
C PRO A 93 12.55 -5.41 -7.25
N GLU A 94 13.21 -4.47 -7.93
CA GLU A 94 12.53 -3.37 -8.61
C GLU A 94 11.48 -3.90 -9.59
N ASN A 95 10.38 -3.16 -9.76
CA ASN A 95 9.21 -3.52 -10.58
C ASN A 95 8.36 -4.68 -10.06
N TYR A 96 8.63 -5.21 -8.86
CA TYR A 96 7.77 -6.23 -8.25
C TYR A 96 6.71 -5.57 -7.37
N VAL A 97 5.44 -5.89 -7.63
CA VAL A 97 4.30 -5.45 -6.81
C VAL A 97 3.73 -6.62 -6.02
N TRP A 98 3.15 -6.34 -4.86
CA TRP A 98 2.74 -7.39 -3.92
C TRP A 98 1.23 -7.62 -3.94
N PRO A 99 0.76 -8.88 -4.01
CA PRO A 99 -0.64 -9.24 -3.83
C PRO A 99 -1.28 -8.67 -2.55
N ILE A 100 -0.52 -8.58 -1.44
CA ILE A 100 -1.01 -8.01 -0.18
C ILE A 100 -1.38 -6.53 -0.35
N ALA A 101 -0.56 -5.75 -1.05
CA ALA A 101 -0.81 -4.32 -1.27
C ALA A 101 -2.04 -4.13 -2.18
N LEU A 102 -2.16 -4.93 -3.24
CA LEU A 102 -3.34 -4.93 -4.12
C LEU A 102 -4.61 -5.28 -3.32
N ALA A 103 -4.56 -6.30 -2.47
CA ALA A 103 -5.68 -6.64 -1.59
C ALA A 103 -6.03 -5.49 -0.63
N MET A 104 -5.03 -4.77 -0.09
CA MET A 104 -5.27 -3.56 0.70
C MET A 104 -5.97 -2.49 -0.11
N GLU A 105 -5.55 -2.24 -1.36
CA GLU A 105 -6.21 -1.29 -2.25
C GLU A 105 -7.70 -1.61 -2.40
N GLY A 106 -8.03 -2.89 -2.63
CA GLY A 106 -9.41 -3.38 -2.73
C GLY A 106 -10.19 -3.28 -1.42
N MET A 107 -9.60 -3.67 -0.28
CA MET A 107 -10.31 -3.66 1.00
C MET A 107 -10.57 -2.26 1.56
N THR A 108 -9.78 -1.27 1.17
CA THR A 108 -9.86 0.11 1.69
C THR A 108 -10.57 1.10 0.78
N THR A 109 -11.26 0.62 -0.26
CA THR A 109 -12.22 1.40 -1.06
C THR A 109 -13.67 0.97 -0.80
N LYS A 110 -14.64 1.85 -1.05
CA LYS A 110 -16.08 1.51 -1.09
C LYS A 110 -16.56 1.12 -2.48
N ASP A 111 -15.78 1.40 -3.52
CA ASP A 111 -16.12 1.10 -4.90
C ASP A 111 -16.05 -0.42 -5.16
N LYS A 112 -17.18 -1.00 -5.56
CA LYS A 112 -17.27 -2.43 -5.86
C LYS A 112 -16.60 -2.79 -7.19
N ALA A 113 -16.62 -1.90 -8.17
CA ALA A 113 -15.96 -2.14 -9.45
C ALA A 113 -14.44 -2.20 -9.26
N GLU A 114 -13.91 -1.36 -8.37
CA GLU A 114 -12.49 -1.39 -8.01
C GLU A 114 -12.11 -2.67 -7.26
N LYS A 115 -12.97 -3.15 -6.34
CA LYS A 115 -12.76 -4.45 -5.67
C LYS A 115 -12.72 -5.61 -6.65
N GLU A 116 -13.66 -5.65 -7.59
CA GLU A 116 -13.74 -6.66 -8.64
C GLU A 116 -12.49 -6.61 -9.53
N ARG A 117 -12.08 -5.41 -9.97
CA ARG A 117 -10.85 -5.20 -10.75
C ARG A 117 -9.60 -5.75 -10.03
N ILE A 118 -9.50 -5.54 -8.71
CA ILE A 118 -8.38 -6.04 -7.90
C ILE A 118 -8.41 -7.57 -7.82
N LEU A 119 -9.57 -8.18 -7.57
CA LEU A 119 -9.70 -9.64 -7.51
C LEU A 119 -9.35 -10.28 -8.86
N ASP A 120 -9.86 -9.72 -9.96
CA ASP A 120 -9.55 -10.17 -11.32
C ASP A 120 -8.06 -10.04 -11.63
N LEU A 121 -7.42 -8.95 -11.19
CA LEU A 121 -5.99 -8.76 -11.32
C LEU A 121 -5.21 -9.84 -10.56
N LEU A 122 -5.54 -10.08 -9.29
CA LEU A 122 -4.86 -11.04 -8.43
C LEU A 122 -4.88 -12.46 -9.03
N VAL A 123 -6.03 -12.90 -9.55
CA VAL A 123 -6.13 -14.22 -10.20
C VAL A 123 -5.47 -14.26 -11.59
N ALA A 124 -5.37 -13.13 -12.29
CA ALA A 124 -4.70 -13.06 -13.59
C ALA A 124 -3.17 -13.02 -13.49
N THR A 125 -2.63 -12.70 -12.31
CA THR A 125 -1.18 -12.58 -12.04
C THR A 125 -0.63 -13.66 -11.11
N ASP A 126 -1.34 -14.79 -10.97
CA ASP A 126 -0.95 -15.91 -10.10
C ASP A 126 0.06 -16.88 -10.75
N ALA A 127 0.59 -16.55 -11.94
CA ALA A 127 1.48 -17.41 -12.74
C ALA A 127 0.94 -18.84 -12.99
N GLY A 128 -0.37 -19.06 -12.91
CA GLY A 128 -1.01 -20.36 -13.01
C GLY A 128 -0.80 -21.28 -11.80
N THR A 129 -0.30 -20.76 -10.68
CA THR A 129 -0.05 -21.54 -9.45
C THR A 129 -1.29 -21.68 -8.57
N HIS A 130 -2.31 -20.83 -8.79
CA HIS A 130 -3.52 -20.73 -7.95
C HIS A 130 -3.22 -20.36 -6.49
N LEU A 131 -2.12 -19.64 -6.26
CA LEU A 131 -1.69 -19.12 -4.97
C LEU A 131 -1.24 -17.66 -5.13
N MET A 132 -1.29 -16.90 -4.03
CA MET A 132 -0.72 -15.57 -3.97
C MET A 132 0.76 -15.66 -3.57
N HIS A 133 1.58 -14.93 -4.32
CA HIS A 133 3.01 -14.79 -4.11
C HIS A 133 3.33 -13.60 -3.18
N GLU A 134 4.61 -13.42 -2.85
CA GLU A 134 5.05 -12.22 -2.11
C GLU A 134 5.05 -11.00 -3.01
N GLY A 135 5.79 -11.03 -4.11
CA GLY A 135 5.73 -10.03 -5.16
C GLY A 135 5.88 -10.67 -6.53
N PHE A 136 5.37 -10.00 -7.56
CA PHE A 136 5.53 -10.41 -8.96
C PHE A 136 5.88 -9.21 -9.84
N ASP A 137 6.66 -9.44 -10.89
CA ASP A 137 7.07 -8.42 -11.86
C ASP A 137 5.87 -7.89 -12.65
N VAL A 138 5.68 -6.57 -12.67
CA VAL A 138 4.56 -5.90 -13.37
C VAL A 138 4.53 -6.15 -14.88
N ASP A 139 5.65 -6.52 -15.49
CA ASP A 139 5.78 -6.83 -16.91
C ASP A 139 5.85 -8.34 -17.20
N ASN A 140 6.00 -9.19 -16.17
CA ASN A 140 5.97 -10.64 -16.32
C ASN A 140 5.60 -11.37 -15.01
N PRO A 141 4.30 -11.67 -14.76
CA PRO A 141 3.87 -12.32 -13.52
C PRO A 141 4.47 -13.70 -13.25
N GLU A 142 5.01 -14.40 -14.27
CA GLU A 142 5.76 -15.66 -14.07
C GLU A 142 7.07 -15.44 -13.29
N ASN A 143 7.55 -14.21 -13.21
CA ASN A 143 8.65 -13.81 -12.34
C ASN A 143 8.07 -13.35 -11.00
N TYR A 144 8.07 -14.24 -10.01
CA TYR A 144 7.54 -13.96 -8.67
C TYR A 144 8.47 -14.45 -7.55
N THR A 145 8.24 -13.96 -6.33
CA THR A 145 8.94 -14.41 -5.11
C THR A 145 7.99 -15.16 -4.19
N ARG A 146 8.52 -16.16 -3.48
CA ARG A 146 7.80 -17.02 -2.50
C ARG A 146 6.57 -17.72 -3.07
N GLU A 147 6.81 -18.89 -3.67
CA GLU A 147 5.80 -19.85 -4.12
C GLU A 147 4.68 -20.12 -3.08
N TRP A 148 5.05 -20.23 -1.80
CA TRP A 148 4.13 -20.52 -0.71
C TRP A 148 4.16 -19.41 0.32
N PHE A 149 3.20 -18.48 0.21
CA PHE A 149 3.04 -17.40 1.16
C PHE A 149 1.62 -17.37 1.76
N SER A 150 1.45 -18.13 2.85
CA SER A 150 0.16 -18.28 3.53
C SER A 150 -0.50 -16.93 3.89
N TRP A 151 0.27 -15.93 4.30
CA TRP A 151 -0.31 -14.61 4.60
C TRP A 151 -0.94 -13.98 3.37
N ALA A 152 -0.23 -13.90 2.23
CA ALA A 152 -0.79 -13.37 1.00
C ALA A 152 -2.04 -14.15 0.54
N ASN A 153 -2.03 -15.48 0.67
CA ASN A 153 -3.19 -16.32 0.36
C ASN A 153 -4.44 -15.96 1.18
N MET A 154 -4.26 -15.57 2.45
CA MET A 154 -5.37 -15.20 3.33
C MET A 154 -5.81 -13.73 3.17
N MET A 155 -5.02 -12.90 2.50
CA MET A 155 -5.38 -11.51 2.21
C MET A 155 -6.24 -11.38 0.94
N PHE A 156 -6.12 -12.34 0.02
CA PHE A 156 -7.02 -12.51 -1.13
C PHE A 156 -8.40 -12.97 -0.67
#